data_AF-A0A0D6M395-F1
#
_entry.id   AF-A0A0D6M395-F1
#
_cell.length_a   1.000
_cell.length_b   1.000
_cell.length_c   1.000
_cell.angle_alpha   90.00
_cell.angle_beta   90.00
_cell.angle_gamma   90.00
#
_symmetry.space_group_name_H-M   'P 1'
#
loop_
_entity.id
_entity.type
_entity.pdbx_description
1 polymer ?
#
loop_
_entity_poly.entity_id
_entity_poly.type
_entity_poly.pdbx_seq_one_letter_code
_entity_poly.pdbx_strand_id
1 'polypeptide(L)'
;MKVGKAPEPDNTTVQMQIGGYHILEKPLTKLFNECLGREHLAASLADSVIWLLFKKETVGNFRPIALLSTVHKFFSSILGHQMLNCLDVNKPVEQSGLRRKHSMVDHIHVIDQLIEKSHEYKFPLYEELPRPLILWNMMKVGNH
;
A
#
# COMPACT_ATOMS: atom_id res chain seq x y z
N MET A 1 2.79 -5.80 13.74
CA MET A 1 3.53 -4.50 13.65
C MET A 1 4.96 -4.72 14.10
N LYS A 2 5.94 -3.96 13.57
CA LYS A 2 7.36 -4.10 13.98
C LYS A 2 7.64 -3.31 15.26
N VAL A 3 8.40 -3.91 16.17
CA VAL A 3 8.90 -3.28 17.41
C VAL A 3 10.09 -2.37 17.09
N GLY A 4 10.34 -1.35 17.93
CA GLY A 4 11.47 -0.42 17.77
C GLY A 4 11.23 0.75 16.81
N LYS A 5 9.99 0.94 16.35
CA LYS A 5 9.61 2.17 15.63
C LYS A 5 9.46 3.34 16.59
N ALA A 6 9.71 4.55 16.08
CA ALA A 6 9.46 5.79 16.80
C ALA A 6 7.99 5.89 17.24
N PRO A 7 7.70 6.58 18.36
CA PRO A 7 6.33 6.88 18.75
C PRO A 7 5.59 7.64 17.64
N GLU A 8 4.33 7.30 17.45
CA GLU A 8 3.41 8.01 16.53
C GLU A 8 2.88 9.30 17.21
N PRO A 9 2.05 10.14 16.55
CA PRO A 9 1.60 11.43 17.12
C PRO A 9 0.99 11.32 18.52
N ASP A 10 0.38 10.18 18.83
CA ASP A 10 -0.22 9.83 20.12
C ASP A 10 0.79 9.48 21.22
N ASN A 11 2.10 9.62 20.95
CA ASN A 11 3.22 9.24 21.82
C ASN A 11 3.19 7.79 22.33
N THR A 12 2.39 6.94 21.69
CA THR A 12 2.20 5.54 22.07
C THR A 12 3.06 4.64 21.21
N THR A 13 3.93 3.83 21.82
CA THR A 13 4.75 2.85 21.09
C THR A 13 4.07 1.49 21.00
N VAL A 14 4.49 0.69 20.03
CA VAL A 14 4.06 -0.72 19.91
C VAL A 14 4.43 -1.53 21.17
N GLN A 15 5.57 -1.22 21.81
CA GLN A 15 5.98 -1.88 23.05
C GLN A 15 5.01 -1.58 24.20
N MET A 16 4.52 -0.36 24.29
CA MET A 16 3.55 0.04 25.32
C MET A 16 2.23 -0.72 25.16
N GLN A 17 1.78 -0.93 23.92
CA GLN A 17 0.59 -1.75 23.63
C GLN A 17 0.80 -3.23 23.97
N ILE A 18 1.98 -3.79 23.64
CA ILE A 18 2.32 -5.18 23.97
C ILE A 18 2.40 -5.37 25.49
N GLY A 19 3.05 -4.46 26.22
CA GLY A 19 3.16 -4.54 27.68
C GLY A 19 1.80 -4.37 28.39
N GLY A 20 0.94 -3.51 27.85
CA GLY A 20 -0.39 -3.23 28.38
C GLY A 20 -1.52 -4.13 27.84
N TYR A 21 -1.20 -5.21 27.10
CA TYR A 21 -2.21 -5.96 26.35
C TYR A 21 -3.38 -6.45 27.23
N HIS A 22 -3.08 -6.93 28.44
CA HIS A 22 -4.05 -7.46 29.38
C HIS A 22 -5.11 -6.44 29.83
N ILE A 23 -4.80 -5.14 29.78
CA ILE A 23 -5.73 -4.05 30.09
C ILE A 23 -6.44 -3.59 28.81
N LEU A 24 -5.70 -3.54 27.70
CA LEU A 24 -6.15 -2.94 26.44
C LEU A 24 -7.00 -3.88 25.56
N GLU A 25 -6.88 -5.20 25.72
CA GLU A 25 -7.52 -6.19 24.86
C GLU A 25 -9.04 -6.02 24.81
N LYS A 26 -9.71 -6.00 25.96
CA LYS A 26 -11.17 -5.85 26.06
C LYS A 26 -11.68 -4.52 25.48
N PRO A 27 -11.16 -3.34 25.87
CA PRO A 27 -11.64 -2.07 25.34
C PRO A 27 -11.34 -1.91 23.85
N LEU A 28 -10.17 -2.35 23.35
CA LEU A 28 -9.85 -2.28 21.93
C LEU A 28 -10.74 -3.21 21.10
N THR A 29 -11.00 -4.43 21.57
CA THR A 29 -11.90 -5.36 20.88
C THR A 29 -13.31 -4.79 20.77
N LYS A 30 -13.83 -4.20 21.86
CA LYS A 30 -15.13 -3.53 21.85
C LYS A 30 -15.15 -2.38 20.85
N LEU A 31 -14.16 -1.49 20.90
CA LEU A 31 -14.04 -0.35 19.99
C LEU A 31 -14.01 -0.78 18.52
N PHE A 32 -13.20 -1.79 18.18
CA PHE A 32 -13.07 -2.27 16.81
C PHE A 32 -14.35 -2.94 16.30
N ASN A 33 -15.03 -3.71 17.13
CA ASN A 33 -16.31 -4.31 16.77
C ASN A 33 -17.40 -3.25 16.58
N GLU A 34 -17.40 -2.19 17.39
CA GLU A 34 -18.31 -1.05 17.21
C GLU A 34 -18.01 -0.30 15.90
N CYS A 35 -16.73 -0.09 15.58
CA CYS A 35 -16.33 0.54 14.31
C CYS A 35 -16.79 -0.30 13.11
N LEU A 36 -16.64 -1.63 13.19
CA LEU A 36 -17.06 -2.54 12.12
C LEU A 36 -18.58 -2.63 12.00
N GLY A 37 -19.30 -2.74 13.12
CA GLY A 37 -20.76 -2.86 13.12
C GLY A 37 -21.48 -1.58 12.67
N ARG A 38 -20.85 -0.41 12.87
CA ARG A 38 -21.36 0.89 12.40
C ARG A 38 -20.81 1.32 11.04
N GLU A 39 -19.85 0.56 10.49
CA GLU A 39 -19.07 0.94 9.29
C GLU A 39 -18.46 2.35 9.39
N HIS A 40 -18.14 2.80 10.61
CA HIS A 40 -17.67 4.14 10.89
C HIS A 40 -16.51 4.12 11.88
N LEU A 41 -15.43 4.82 11.54
CA LEU A 41 -14.28 4.97 12.43
C LEU A 41 -14.60 5.96 13.56
N ALA A 42 -14.18 5.65 14.78
CA ALA A 42 -14.22 6.61 15.87
C ALA A 42 -13.39 7.85 15.49
N ALA A 43 -13.89 9.06 15.81
CA ALA A 43 -13.24 10.32 15.46
C ALA A 43 -11.77 10.38 15.92
N SER A 44 -11.47 9.87 17.12
CA SER A 44 -10.10 9.81 17.66
C SER A 44 -9.15 8.90 16.88
N LEU A 45 -9.66 7.96 16.09
CA LEU A 45 -8.85 7.11 15.20
C LEU A 45 -8.70 7.71 13.79
N ALA A 46 -9.56 8.65 13.42
CA ALA A 46 -9.55 9.28 12.10
C ALA A 46 -8.49 10.40 12.00
N ASP A 47 -8.02 10.93 13.13
CA ASP A 47 -7.02 11.99 13.16
C ASP A 47 -5.64 11.51 12.69
N SER A 48 -4.93 12.38 11.96
CA SER A 48 -3.57 12.11 11.48
C SER A 48 -2.75 13.39 11.38
N VAL A 49 -1.43 13.27 11.54
CA VAL A 49 -0.50 14.38 11.37
C VAL A 49 0.24 14.22 10.05
N ILE A 50 0.21 15.24 9.19
CA ILE A 50 0.91 15.20 7.90
C ILE A 50 2.36 15.64 8.10
N TRP A 51 3.29 14.77 7.69
CA TRP A 51 4.73 15.06 7.65
C TRP A 51 5.25 15.06 6.22
N LEU A 52 6.13 16.00 5.88
CA LEU A 52 6.73 16.09 4.54
C LEU A 52 8.06 15.34 4.48
N LEU A 53 8.13 14.31 3.63
CA LEU A 53 9.36 13.56 3.36
C LEU A 53 10.03 14.08 2.08
N PHE A 54 11.28 14.52 2.18
CA PHE A 54 12.05 14.98 1.04
C PHE A 54 12.51 13.82 0.14
N LYS A 55 12.26 13.90 -1.17
CA LYS A 55 12.78 12.94 -2.16
C LYS A 55 14.08 13.50 -2.76
N LYS A 56 15.21 12.82 -2.55
CA LYS A 56 16.57 13.26 -2.91
C LYS A 56 16.79 13.67 -4.37
N GLU A 57 16.00 13.18 -5.31
CA GLU A 57 16.28 13.31 -6.75
C GLU A 57 15.77 14.61 -7.38
N THR A 58 14.95 15.40 -6.68
CA THR A 58 14.38 16.62 -7.26
C THR A 58 14.19 17.67 -6.18
N VAL A 59 14.83 18.83 -6.36
CA VAL A 59 14.65 19.98 -5.47
C VAL A 59 13.18 20.42 -5.52
N GLY A 60 12.53 20.52 -4.36
CA GLY A 60 11.11 20.86 -4.26
C GLY A 60 10.14 19.66 -4.29
N ASN A 61 10.63 18.43 -4.46
CA ASN A 61 9.78 17.23 -4.46
C ASN A 61 9.62 16.65 -3.04
N PHE A 62 8.56 17.09 -2.36
CA PHE A 62 8.16 16.57 -1.06
C PHE A 62 7.01 15.58 -1.21
N ARG A 63 7.09 14.48 -0.46
CA ARG A 63 6.02 13.49 -0.35
C ARG A 63 5.32 13.68 1.00
N PRO A 64 4.07 14.14 1.03
CA PRO A 64 3.31 14.15 2.27
C PRO A 64 3.05 12.71 2.73
N ILE A 65 3.23 12.46 4.02
CA ILE A 65 2.97 11.19 4.68
C ILE A 65 2.07 11.47 5.88
N ALA A 66 0.92 10.82 5.94
CA ALA A 66 0.06 10.85 7.12
C ALA A 66 0.60 9.90 8.20
N LEU A 67 0.92 10.46 9.35
CA LEU A 67 1.25 9.73 10.57
C LEU A 67 -0.05 9.47 11.33
N LEU A 68 -0.42 8.19 11.38
CA LEU A 68 -1.62 7.70 12.06
C LEU A 68 -1.27 7.16 13.44
N SER A 69 -2.22 7.20 14.36
CA SER A 69 -2.07 6.62 15.68
C SER A 69 -1.67 5.14 15.64
N THR A 70 -0.95 4.70 16.67
CA THR A 70 -0.54 3.29 16.80
C THR A 70 -1.76 2.36 16.88
N VAL A 71 -2.86 2.82 17.51
CA VAL A 71 -4.12 2.06 17.57
C VAL A 71 -4.79 1.97 16.21
N HIS A 72 -4.83 3.06 15.43
CA HIS A 72 -5.37 3.03 14.07
C HIS A 72 -4.54 2.11 13.15
N LYS A 73 -3.21 2.15 13.24
CA LYS A 73 -2.32 1.24 12.49
C LYS A 73 -2.53 -0.22 12.90
N PHE A 74 -2.80 -0.48 14.18
CA PHE A 74 -3.13 -1.83 14.65
C PHE A 74 -4.45 -2.31 14.05
N PHE A 75 -5.50 -1.51 14.11
CA PHE A 75 -6.80 -1.81 13.51
C PHE A 75 -6.69 -2.06 11.99
N SER A 76 -6.01 -1.15 11.27
CA SER A 76 -5.74 -1.27 9.84
C SER A 76 -4.97 -2.54 9.49
N SER A 77 -4.04 -2.98 10.36
CA SER A 77 -3.30 -4.23 10.16
C SER A 77 -4.20 -5.47 10.28
N ILE A 78 -5.19 -5.44 11.17
CA ILE A 78 -6.16 -6.53 11.32
C ILE A 78 -7.04 -6.62 10.07
N LEU A 79 -7.61 -5.49 9.64
CA LEU A 79 -8.43 -5.41 8.42
C LEU A 79 -7.63 -5.82 7.19
N GLY A 80 -6.42 -5.28 7.05
CA GLY A 80 -5.52 -5.63 5.95
C GLY A 80 -5.24 -7.13 5.91
N HIS A 81 -5.02 -7.79 7.05
CA HIS A 81 -4.80 -9.23 7.09
C HIS A 81 -6.04 -10.02 6.62
N GLN A 82 -7.24 -9.60 7.02
CA GLN A 82 -8.50 -10.23 6.59
C GLN A 82 -8.73 -10.05 5.08
N MET A 83 -8.51 -8.84 4.56
CA MET A 83 -8.77 -8.52 3.15
C MET A 83 -7.70 -9.04 2.20
N LEU A 84 -6.45 -9.18 2.64
CA LEU A 84 -5.32 -9.49 1.76
C LEU A 84 -5.49 -10.82 1.02
N ASN A 85 -6.14 -11.81 1.63
CA ASN A 85 -6.41 -13.08 0.97
C ASN A 85 -7.37 -12.90 -0.22
N CYS A 86 -8.44 -12.12 -0.06
CA CYS A 86 -9.37 -11.81 -1.15
C CYS A 86 -8.69 -10.95 -2.24
N LEU A 87 -7.89 -9.97 -1.83
CA LEU A 87 -7.20 -9.08 -2.76
C LEU A 87 -6.16 -9.82 -3.60
N ASP A 88 -5.38 -10.74 -3.02
CA ASP A 88 -4.34 -11.46 -3.76
C ASP A 88 -4.89 -12.47 -4.79
N VAL A 89 -6.11 -12.96 -4.59
CA VAL A 89 -6.83 -13.82 -5.54
C VAL A 89 -7.41 -12.99 -6.69
N ASN A 90 -7.95 -11.82 -6.39
CA ASN A 90 -8.64 -10.98 -7.38
C ASN A 90 -7.71 -10.02 -8.15
N LYS A 91 -6.42 -9.94 -7.79
CA LYS A 91 -5.44 -9.15 -8.53
C LYS A 91 -5.08 -9.82 -9.87
N PRO A 92 -4.97 -9.06 -10.96
CA PRO A 92 -4.52 -9.58 -12.25
C PRO A 92 -3.08 -10.11 -12.15
N VAL A 93 -2.75 -11.11 -12.98
CA VAL A 93 -1.44 -11.79 -12.93
C VAL A 93 -0.28 -10.86 -13.31
N GLU A 94 -0.58 -9.84 -14.13
CA GLU A 94 0.33 -8.80 -14.56
C GLU A 94 0.70 -7.85 -13.40
N GLN A 95 -0.16 -7.74 -12.38
CA GLN A 95 0.04 -6.86 -11.24
C GLN A 95 0.70 -7.60 -10.07
N SER A 96 2.00 -7.43 -9.96
CA SER A 96 2.82 -8.09 -8.91
C SER A 96 3.23 -7.21 -7.76
N GLY A 97 3.05 -5.90 -7.91
CA GLY A 97 3.24 -4.96 -6.82
C GLY A 97 2.36 -5.34 -5.63
N LEU A 98 2.96 -5.39 -4.43
CA LEU A 98 2.26 -5.67 -3.18
C LEU A 98 1.53 -7.03 -3.17
N ARG A 99 2.04 -8.01 -3.91
CA ARG A 99 1.56 -9.41 -3.88
C ARG A 99 2.52 -10.27 -3.08
N ARG A 100 1.97 -11.18 -2.25
CA ARG A 100 2.81 -12.10 -1.47
C ARG A 100 3.61 -13.00 -2.42
N LYS A 101 4.87 -13.27 -2.06
CA LYS A 101 5.79 -14.16 -2.81
C LYS A 101 6.10 -13.74 -4.26
N HIS A 102 5.86 -12.48 -4.62
CA HIS A 102 6.29 -11.92 -5.89
C HIS A 102 7.37 -10.87 -5.61
N SER A 103 8.45 -10.89 -6.38
CA SER A 103 9.52 -9.91 -6.30
C SER A 103 9.65 -9.13 -7.59
N MET A 104 10.29 -7.96 -7.52
CA MET A 104 10.63 -7.20 -8.72
C MET A 104 11.55 -8.00 -9.67
N VAL A 105 12.38 -8.88 -9.11
CA VAL A 105 13.32 -9.72 -9.88
C VAL A 105 12.56 -10.71 -10.75
N ASP A 106 11.52 -11.36 -10.21
CA ASP A 106 10.69 -12.30 -10.98
C ASP A 106 10.07 -11.59 -12.20
N HIS A 107 9.64 -10.34 -12.02
CA HIS A 107 9.04 -9.56 -13.10
C HIS A 107 10.03 -9.10 -14.15
N ILE A 108 11.23 -8.68 -13.73
CA ILE A 108 12.31 -8.36 -14.68
C ILE A 108 12.64 -9.61 -15.49
N HIS A 109 12.75 -10.77 -14.84
CA HIS A 109 13.05 -12.02 -15.53
C HIS A 109 11.97 -12.42 -16.54
N VAL A 110 10.69 -12.24 -16.22
CA VAL A 110 9.58 -12.48 -17.15
C VAL A 110 9.68 -11.56 -18.37
N ILE A 111 10.03 -10.29 -18.17
CA ILE A 111 10.24 -9.33 -19.26
C ILE A 111 11.42 -9.75 -20.13
N ASP A 112 12.54 -10.16 -19.54
CA ASP A 112 13.71 -10.62 -20.27
C ASP A 112 13.39 -11.85 -21.15
N GLN A 113 12.69 -12.84 -20.59
CA GLN A 113 12.23 -14.00 -21.37
C GLN A 113 11.31 -13.61 -22.52
N LEU A 114 10.40 -12.66 -22.28
CA LEU A 114 9.48 -12.18 -23.30
C LEU A 114 10.24 -11.50 -24.46
N ILE A 115 11.28 -10.71 -24.13
CA ILE A 115 12.18 -10.10 -25.12
C ILE A 115 12.92 -11.17 -25.92
N GLU A 116 13.54 -12.14 -25.24
CA GLU A 116 14.24 -13.25 -25.91
C GLU A 116 13.33 -14.03 -26.88
N LYS A 117 12.11 -14.36 -26.44
CA LYS A 117 11.14 -15.10 -27.24
C LYS A 117 10.64 -14.30 -28.44
N SER A 118 10.45 -12.99 -28.29
CA SER A 118 10.13 -12.11 -29.41
C SER A 118 11.23 -12.11 -30.47
N HIS A 119 12.49 -12.04 -30.06
CA HIS A 119 13.63 -12.12 -30.98
C HIS A 119 13.73 -13.49 -31.67
N GLU A 120 13.48 -14.58 -30.94
CA GLU A 120 13.51 -15.96 -31.47
C GLU A 120 12.42 -16.21 -32.53
N TYR A 121 11.18 -15.85 -32.23
CA TYR A 121 10.02 -16.13 -33.08
C TYR A 121 9.66 -14.98 -34.04
N LYS A 122 10.43 -13.88 -34.02
CA LYS A 122 10.27 -12.69 -34.88
C LYS A 122 8.86 -12.09 -34.84
N PHE A 123 8.22 -12.07 -33.67
CA PHE A 123 6.96 -11.33 -33.48
C PHE A 123 7.22 -10.04 -32.71
N PRO A 124 6.54 -8.93 -33.06
CA PRO A 124 6.72 -7.66 -32.37
C PRO A 124 6.05 -7.68 -30.98
N LEU A 125 6.76 -7.20 -29.96
CA LEU A 125 6.25 -7.10 -28.56
C LEU A 125 5.21 -6.00 -28.36
N TYR A 126 5.23 -5.02 -29.24
CA TYR A 126 4.26 -3.95 -29.28
C TYR A 126 3.78 -3.87 -30.72
N GLU A 127 2.47 -3.79 -30.92
CA GLU A 127 1.99 -3.15 -32.14
C GLU A 127 2.56 -1.73 -32.10
N GLU A 128 3.28 -1.32 -33.15
CA GLU A 128 3.62 0.08 -33.38
C GLU A 128 2.32 0.87 -33.55
N LEU A 129 1.62 1.15 -32.45
CA LEU A 129 0.63 2.20 -32.43
C LEU A 129 1.40 3.48 -32.75
N PRO A 130 1.06 4.19 -33.84
CA PRO A 130 1.80 5.36 -34.26
C PRO A 130 1.95 6.31 -33.06
N ARG A 131 3.21 6.69 -32.75
CA ARG A 131 3.61 7.58 -31.64
C ARG A 131 2.62 8.69 -31.24
N PRO A 132 1.87 9.35 -32.14
CA PRO A 132 0.82 10.31 -31.74
C PRO A 132 -0.35 9.71 -30.91
N LEU A 133 -0.70 8.43 -31.04
CA LEU A 133 -1.86 7.84 -30.34
C LEU A 133 -1.60 7.57 -28.86
N ILE A 134 -0.37 7.20 -28.50
CA ILE A 134 0.03 6.93 -27.11
C ILE A 134 0.01 8.24 -26.30
N LEU A 135 0.49 9.34 -26.90
CA LEU A 135 0.44 10.66 -26.27
C LEU A 135 -0.99 11.18 -26.13
N TRP A 136 -1.85 10.93 -27.13
CA TRP A 136 -3.26 11.34 -27.11
C TRP A 136 -4.08 10.60 -26.04
N ASN A 137 -3.88 9.28 -25.91
CA ASN A 137 -4.56 8.49 -24.89
C ASN A 137 -4.04 8.79 -23.47
N MET A 138 -2.75 9.10 -23.30
CA MET A 138 -2.20 9.55 -22.01
C MET A 138 -2.68 10.95 -21.61
N MET A 139 -2.86 11.87 -22.56
CA MET A 139 -3.40 13.21 -22.29
C MET A 139 -4.90 13.22 -21.99
N LYS A 140 -5.67 12.20 -22.40
CA LYS A 140 -7.11 12.09 -22.13
C LYS A 140 -7.43 11.58 -20.72
N VAL A 141 -6.50 10.90 -20.04
CA VAL A 141 -6.71 10.36 -18.68
C VAL A 141 -6.53 11.44 -17.59
N GLY A 142 -6.01 12.63 -17.95
CA GLY A 142 -5.75 13.72 -17.00
C GLY A 142 -6.83 14.82 -16.92
N ASN A 143 -7.94 14.71 -17.66
CA ASN A 143 -9.01 15.72 -17.63
C ASN A 143 -10.38 15.05 -17.43
N HIS A 144 -10.65 14.64 -16.20
CA HIS A 144 -11.99 14.58 -15.62
C HIS A 144 -11.90 14.94 -14.14
#